data_AF-A0A9E2G6Z5-F1
#
_entry.id   AF-A0A9E2G6Z5-F1
#
_cell.length_a   1.000
_cell.length_b   1.000
_cell.length_c   1.000
_cell.angle_alpha   90.00
_cell.angle_beta   90.00
_cell.angle_gamma   90.00
#
_symmetry.space_group_name_H-M   'P 1'
#
loop_
_entity.id
_entity.type
_entity.pdbx_description
1 polymer ?
#
loop_
_entity_poly.entity_id
_entity_poly.type
_entity_poly.pdbx_seq_one_letter_code
_entity_poly.pdbx_strand_id
1 'polypeptide(L)' 'MSSYVKRKERESFEAMMRRFNRMVLMSKSMSEAKERRFFTKPVTKASRRQSALRKDKIKTQKQKELY' A
#
# COMPACT_ATOMS: atom_id res chain seq x y z
N MET A 1 -11.16 6.14 -5.16
CA MET A 1 -10.41 6.38 -6.42
C MET A 1 -10.95 5.42 -7.47
N SER A 2 -11.43 5.91 -8.61
CA SER A 2 -11.81 5.04 -9.73
C SER A 2 -10.54 4.42 -10.35
N SER A 3 -10.53 3.11 -10.59
CA SER A 3 -9.43 2.39 -11.28
C SER A 3 -9.46 2.55 -12.80
N TYR A 4 -10.43 3.30 -13.32
CA TYR A 4 -10.64 3.46 -14.75
C TYR A 4 -9.61 4.43 -15.37
N VAL A 5 -8.89 3.97 -16.39
CA VAL A 5 -7.89 4.75 -17.13
C VAL A 5 -8.19 4.69 -18.63
N LYS A 6 -8.41 5.85 -19.26
CA LYS A 6 -8.46 6.00 -20.72
C LYS A 6 -7.06 6.27 -21.29
N ARG A 7 -6.78 5.70 -22.46
CA ARG A 7 -5.56 5.98 -23.24
C ARG A 7 -5.58 7.44 -23.70
N LYS A 8 -4.45 8.13 -23.55
CA LYS A 8 -4.27 9.47 -24.13
C LYS A 8 -3.73 9.38 -25.57
N GLU A 9 -3.96 10.41 -26.37
CA GLU A 9 -3.63 10.41 -27.81
C GLU A 9 -2.13 10.24 -28.09
N ARG A 10 -1.24 10.85 -27.29
CA ARG A 10 0.22 10.80 -27.45
C ARG A 10 0.93 9.91 -26.42
N GLU A 11 0.22 8.91 -25.90
CA GLU A 11 0.73 8.02 -24.87
C GLU A 11 1.00 6.62 -25.44
N SER A 12 2.16 6.05 -25.13
CA SER A 12 2.42 4.64 -25.42
C SER A 12 1.54 3.75 -24.54
N PHE A 13 1.18 2.56 -25.03
CA PHE A 13 0.38 1.62 -24.24
C PHE A 13 1.03 1.30 -22.88
N GLU A 14 2.35 1.17 -22.85
CA GLU A 14 3.09 0.89 -21.63
C GLU A 14 2.98 2.02 -20.59
N ALA A 15 3.05 3.28 -21.03
CA ALA A 15 2.88 4.43 -20.13
C ALA A 15 1.46 4.47 -19.53
N MET A 16 0.44 4.15 -20.33
CA MET A 16 -0.94 4.00 -19.84
C MET A 16 -1.05 2.87 -18.81
N MET A 17 -0.44 1.71 -19.08
CA MET A 17 -0.46 0.56 -18.17
C MET A 17 0.23 0.88 -16.84
N ARG A 18 1.36 1.60 -16.85
CA ARG A 18 2.03 2.06 -15.62
C ARG A 18 1.14 2.97 -14.78
N ARG A 19 0.38 3.88 -15.42
CA ARG A 19 -0.60 4.72 -14.73
C ARG A 19 -1.73 3.90 -14.12
N PHE A 20 -2.28 2.95 -14.87
CA PHE A 20 -3.29 2.04 -14.37
C PHE A 20 -2.79 1.27 -13.14
N ASN A 21 -1.59 0.68 -13.23
CA ASN A 21 -0.97 -0.03 -12.11
C ASN A 21 -0.79 0.89 -10.89
N ARG A 22 -0.32 2.12 -11.08
CA ARG A 22 -0.21 3.10 -10.00
C ARG A 22 -1.58 3.42 -9.37
N MET A 23 -2.62 3.60 -10.16
CA MET A 23 -3.97 3.85 -9.65
C MET A 23 -4.55 2.67 -8.87
N VAL A 24 -4.33 1.44 -9.33
CA VAL A 24 -4.74 0.21 -8.62
C VAL A 24 -3.99 0.06 -7.29
N LEU A 25 -2.69 0.37 -7.26
CA LEU A 25 -1.92 0.34 -6.01
C LEU A 25 -2.39 1.43 -5.03
N MET A 26 -2.65 2.64 -5.53
CA MET A 26 -3.14 3.76 -4.70
C MET A 26 -4.55 3.54 -4.18
N SER A 27 -5.42 2.84 -4.93
CA SER A 27 -6.78 2.56 -4.50
C SER A 27 -6.86 1.53 -3.36
N LYS A 28 -5.76 0.81 -3.07
CA LYS A 28 -5.67 -0.25 -2.06
C LYS A 28 -6.71 -1.37 -2.22
N SER A 29 -7.41 -1.45 -3.35
CA SER A 29 -8.49 -2.43 -3.57
C SER A 29 -8.02 -3.87 -3.37
N MET A 30 -6.80 -4.19 -3.82
CA MET A 30 -6.20 -5.51 -3.64
C MET A 30 -5.86 -5.82 -2.18
N SER A 31 -5.38 -4.83 -1.41
CA SER A 31 -5.07 -4.99 0.01
C SER A 31 -6.34 -5.19 0.82
N GLU A 32 -7.36 -4.37 0.58
CA GLU A 32 -8.67 -4.50 1.24
C GLU A 32 -9.32 -5.85 0.93
N ALA A 33 -9.28 -6.29 -0.34
CA ALA A 33 -9.82 -7.59 -0.72
C ALA A 33 -9.10 -8.75 0.00
N LYS A 34 -7.78 -8.67 0.16
CA LYS A 34 -7.00 -9.67 0.91
C LYS A 34 -7.32 -9.65 2.40
N GLU A 35 -7.50 -8.47 2.99
CA GLU A 35 -7.86 -8.33 4.41
C GLU A 35 -9.28 -8.84 4.70
N ARG A 36 -10.24 -8.56 3.80
CA ARG A 36 -11.64 -9.01 3.93
C ARG A 36 -11.85 -10.47 3.60
N ARG A 37 -10.87 -11.15 2.99
CA ARG A 37 -10.98 -12.56 2.57
C ARG A 37 -11.29 -13.49 3.74
N PHE A 38 -10.79 -13.20 4.94
CA PHE A 38 -10.99 -14.00 6.14
C PHE A 38 -11.35 -13.12 7.33
N PHE A 39 -12.13 -13.67 8.27
CA PHE A 39 -12.42 -12.98 9.52
C PHE A 39 -11.14 -12.79 10.34
N THR A 40 -10.92 -11.57 10.82
CA THR A 40 -9.82 -11.22 11.70
C THR A 40 -10.37 -10.55 12.96
N LYS A 41 -9.83 -10.93 14.13
CA LYS A 41 -10.22 -10.29 15.40
C LYS A 41 -9.80 -8.82 15.40
N PRO A 42 -10.58 -7.92 16.01
CA PRO A 42 -10.20 -6.51 16.11
C PRO A 42 -8.86 -6.34 16.84
N VAL A 43 -8.08 -5.36 16.40
CA VAL A 43 -6.74 -5.11 16.94
C VAL A 43 -6.83 -4.68 18.41
N THR A 44 -6.20 -5.45 19.31
CA THR A 44 -6.13 -5.13 20.73
C THR A 44 -5.15 -3.98 21.02
N LYS A 45 -5.30 -3.30 22.17
CA LYS A 45 -4.37 -2.23 22.59
C LYS A 45 -2.90 -2.69 22.60
N ALA A 46 -2.65 -3.92 23.09
CA ALA A 46 -1.33 -4.53 23.13
C ALA A 46 -0.74 -4.76 21.73
N SER A 47 -1.53 -5.33 20.81
CA SER A 47 -1.12 -5.53 19.41
C SER A 47 -0.80 -4.22 18.70
N ARG A 48 -1.62 -3.18 18.93
CA ARG A 48 -1.37 -1.84 18.40
C ARG A 48 -0.05 -1.25 18.90
N ARG A 49 0.23 -1.38 20.21
CA ARG A 49 1.50 -0.92 20.82
C ARG A 49 2.71 -1.65 20.22
N GLN A 50 2.64 -2.98 20.09
CA GLN A 50 3.72 -3.77 19.50
C GLN A 50 4.01 -3.36 18.05
N SER A 51 2.96 -3.13 17.25
CA SER A 51 3.10 -2.65 15.87
C SER A 51 3.77 -1.27 15.80
N ALA A 52 3.40 -0.35 16.70
CA ALA A 52 4.03 0.97 16.79
C ALA A 52 5.51 0.88 17.18
N LEU A 53 5.85 0.11 18.22
CA LEU A 53 7.23 -0.10 18.65
C LEU A 53 8.08 -0.74 17.54
N ARG A 54 7.52 -1.69 16.78
CA ARG A 54 8.21 -2.29 15.63
C ARG A 54 8.52 -1.25 14.54
N LYS A 55 7.55 -0.39 14.21
CA LYS A 55 7.75 0.67 13.21
C LYS A 55 8.86 1.64 13.63
N ASP A 56 8.91 1.97 14.92
CA ASP A 56 9.92 2.86 15.47
C ASP A 56 11.33 2.23 15.44
N LYS A 57 11.44 0.94 15.81
CA LYS A 57 12.70 0.18 15.65
C LYS A 57 13.19 0.15 14.20
N ILE A 58 12.30 -0.10 13.24
CA ILE A 58 12.65 -0.11 11.81
C ILE A 58 13.11 1.29 11.37
N LYS A 59 12.45 2.35 11.83
CA LYS A 59 12.81 3.73 11.49
C LYS A 59 14.20 4.08 12.02
N THR A 60 14.48 3.76 13.28
CA THR A 60 15.80 4.03 13.90
C THR A 60 16.91 3.21 13.25
N GLN A 61 16.66 1.94 12.93
CA GLN A 61 17.62 1.11 12.18
C GLN A 61 17.95 1.72 10.82
N LYS A 62 16.93 2.08 10.03
CA LYS A 62 17.13 2.71 8.72
C LYS A 62 17.91 4.01 8.79
N GLN A 63 17.72 4.80 9.86
CA GLN A 63 18.50 6.02 10.07
C GLN A 63 19.96 5.69 10.35
N LYS A 64 20.25 4.71 11.20
CA LYS A 64 21.62 4.26 11.47
C LYS A 64 22.34 3.68 10.26
N GLU A 65 21.63 3.05 9.34
CA GLU A 65 22.21 2.53 8.10
C GLU A 65 22.54 3.63 7.07
N LEU A 66 21.93 4.82 7.22
CA LEU A 66 22.08 5.93 6.29
C LEU A 66 23.24 6.89 6.67
N TYR A 67 23.74 6.79 7.91
CA TYR A 67 24.83 7.61 8.47
C TYR A 67 26.02 6.71 8.83
#